data_AF-T0GJW0-F1
#
_entry.id   AF-T0GJW0-F1
#
_cell.length_a   1.000
_cell.length_b   1.000
_cell.length_c   1.000
_cell.angle_alpha   90.00
_cell.angle_beta   90.00
_cell.angle_gamma   90.00
#
_symmetry.space_group_name_H-M   'P 1'
#
loop_
_entity.id
_entity.type
_entity.pdbx_description
1 polymer ?
#
loop_
_entity_poly.entity_id
_entity_poly.type
_entity_poly.pdbx_seq_one_letter_code
_entity_poly.pdbx_strand_id
1 'polypeptide(L)'
;MIKKSLMAALAGISMLAAVPAMAQGIGHTFFMRGSIVDTGDTGTVVCIGKADGAEVGQTLEVYRVVRHPGPVASKGNVAPFHRQRVGQVTIDHIYDDHFAHVSVTEGSPAKNDIVELRKN
;
A
#
# COMPACT_ATOMS: atom_id res chain seq x y z
N MET A 1 -11.55 -46.41 25.22
CA MET A 1 -12.30 -45.14 25.06
C MET A 1 -11.37 -43.96 24.75
N ILE A 2 -10.51 -44.07 23.72
CA ILE A 2 -9.54 -43.02 23.32
C ILE A 2 -9.82 -42.68 21.85
N LYS A 3 -10.95 -42.04 21.54
CA LYS A 3 -11.25 -41.61 20.16
C LYS A 3 -11.98 -40.26 20.03
N LYS A 4 -12.46 -39.66 21.13
CA LYS A 4 -13.24 -38.41 21.09
C LYS A 4 -12.45 -37.17 21.53
N SER A 5 -11.46 -37.31 22.40
CA SER A 5 -10.70 -36.15 22.91
C SER A 5 -9.62 -35.62 21.96
N LEU A 6 -9.14 -36.42 21.00
CA LEU A 6 -8.09 -36.00 20.06
C LEU A 6 -8.62 -35.01 19.00
N MET A 7 -9.88 -35.14 18.57
CA MET A 7 -10.45 -34.23 17.57
C MET A 7 -10.82 -32.84 18.13
N ALA A 8 -11.15 -32.74 19.42
CA ALA A 8 -11.40 -31.45 20.06
C ALA A 8 -10.11 -30.62 20.22
N ALA A 9 -8.96 -31.27 20.44
CA ALA A 9 -7.67 -30.60 20.53
C ALA A 9 -7.20 -30.03 19.17
N LEU A 10 -7.51 -30.71 18.06
CA LEU A 10 -7.07 -30.29 16.72
C LEU A 10 -7.87 -29.09 16.19
N ALA A 11 -9.15 -28.96 16.56
CA ALA A 11 -10.00 -27.82 16.19
C ALA A 11 -9.67 -26.54 16.98
N GLY A 12 -9.13 -26.66 18.20
CA GLY A 12 -8.70 -25.51 19.00
C GLY A 12 -7.38 -24.88 18.53
N ILE A 13 -6.49 -25.70 17.96
CA ILE A 13 -5.15 -25.26 17.53
C ILE A 13 -5.19 -24.51 16.19
N SER A 14 -6.15 -24.81 15.31
CA SER A 14 -6.28 -24.13 14.01
C SER A 14 -6.73 -22.66 14.12
N MET A 15 -7.39 -22.27 15.21
CA MET A 15 -7.85 -20.89 15.45
C MET A 15 -6.72 -19.94 15.88
N LEU A 16 -5.58 -20.44 16.36
CA LEU A 16 -4.44 -19.58 16.75
C LEU A 16 -3.53 -19.18 15.60
N ALA A 17 -3.67 -19.78 14.41
CA ALA A 17 -2.80 -19.49 13.27
C ALA A 17 -3.30 -18.31 12.39
N ALA A 18 -4.53 -17.81 12.58
CA ALA A 18 -5.13 -16.78 11.74
C ALA A 18 -4.78 -15.32 12.13
N VAL A 19 -4.01 -15.13 13.21
CA VAL A 19 -3.75 -13.79 13.77
C VAL A 19 -2.89 -12.85 12.89
N PRO A 20 -1.94 -13.29 12.02
CA PRO A 20 -1.09 -12.31 11.33
C PRO A 20 -1.82 -11.55 10.21
N ALA A 21 -2.88 -12.11 9.63
CA ALA A 21 -3.60 -11.48 8.52
C ALA A 21 -4.50 -10.33 9.00
N MET A 22 -5.07 -10.43 10.20
CA MET A 22 -5.96 -9.41 10.78
C MET A 22 -5.20 -8.24 11.43
N ALA A 23 -3.90 -8.39 11.67
CA ALA A 23 -3.04 -7.33 12.23
C ALA A 23 -2.67 -6.25 11.20
N GLN A 24 -2.89 -6.52 9.91
CA GLN A 24 -2.72 -5.58 8.83
C GLN A 24 -4.07 -4.86 8.63
N GLY A 25 -4.21 -3.61 9.07
CA GLY A 25 -5.49 -2.87 8.95
C GLY A 25 -6.02 -2.81 7.52
N ILE A 26 -7.28 -2.38 7.34
CA ILE A 26 -8.02 -2.35 6.05
C ILE A 26 -7.17 -1.83 4.88
N GLY A 27 -6.31 -0.83 5.13
CA GLY A 27 -5.39 -0.28 4.14
C GLY A 27 -4.45 -1.30 3.48
N HIS A 28 -3.98 -2.31 4.20
CA HIS A 28 -3.06 -3.34 3.68
C HIS A 28 -3.79 -4.46 2.94
N THR A 29 -5.11 -4.54 3.11
CA THR A 29 -5.95 -5.59 2.54
C THR A 29 -6.65 -5.10 1.26
N PHE A 30 -7.08 -3.84 1.23
CA PHE A 30 -7.91 -3.28 0.15
C PHE A 30 -7.19 -2.34 -0.81
N PHE A 31 -5.99 -1.86 -0.48
CA PHE A 31 -5.26 -0.94 -1.35
C PHE A 31 -3.94 -1.56 -1.79
N MET A 32 -3.62 -1.43 -3.07
CA MET A 32 -2.25 -1.66 -3.56
C MET A 32 -1.47 -0.37 -3.53
N ARG A 33 -0.18 -0.52 -3.29
CA ARG A 33 0.73 0.60 -3.06
C ARG A 33 1.90 0.46 -4.01
N GLY A 34 2.08 1.48 -4.84
CA GLY A 34 3.29 1.68 -5.61
C GLY A 34 4.02 2.92 -5.14
N SER A 35 5.11 3.25 -5.83
CA SER A 35 5.81 4.52 -5.68
C SER A 35 5.92 5.24 -7.01
N ILE A 36 6.05 6.56 -6.97
CA ILE A 36 6.49 7.33 -8.12
C ILE A 36 7.97 7.01 -8.35
N VAL A 37 8.29 6.42 -9.51
CA VAL A 37 9.65 6.01 -9.88
C VAL A 37 10.35 7.05 -10.74
N ASP A 38 9.57 7.90 -11.43
CA ASP A 38 10.10 9.00 -12.22
C ASP A 38 9.12 10.18 -12.32
N THR A 39 9.67 11.39 -12.46
CA THR A 39 8.96 12.66 -12.69
C THR A 39 9.71 13.52 -13.71
N GLY A 40 10.37 12.88 -14.68
CA GLY A 40 11.25 13.52 -15.65
C GLY A 40 10.52 14.15 -16.84
N ASP A 41 11.27 14.40 -17.91
CA ASP A 41 10.78 15.08 -19.13
C ASP A 41 9.66 14.30 -19.84
N THR A 42 9.61 12.99 -19.65
CA THR A 42 8.57 12.10 -20.20
C THR A 42 7.34 11.99 -19.28
N GLY A 43 7.28 12.79 -18.21
CA GLY A 43 6.18 12.83 -17.27
C GLY A 43 6.34 11.91 -16.05
N THR A 44 5.24 11.66 -15.34
CA THR A 44 5.25 10.93 -14.06
C THR A 44 5.00 9.45 -14.30
N VAL A 45 5.85 8.59 -13.75
CA VAL A 45 5.71 7.13 -13.84
C VAL A 45 5.58 6.53 -12.46
N VAL A 46 4.62 5.61 -12.32
CA VAL A 46 4.32 4.90 -11.07
C VAL A 46 4.59 3.41 -11.20
N CYS A 47 5.06 2.79 -10.11
CA CYS A 47 5.17 1.34 -9.96
C CYS A 47 3.79 0.73 -9.58
N ILE A 48 2.81 0.94 -10.45
CA ILE A 48 1.48 0.32 -10.41
C ILE A 48 1.13 -0.01 -11.87
N GLY A 49 1.00 -1.29 -12.21
CA GLY A 49 0.74 -1.75 -13.58
C GLY A 49 -0.41 -2.76 -13.68
N LYS A 50 -0.45 -3.55 -14.77
CA LYS A 50 -1.53 -4.52 -14.99
C LYS A 50 -1.62 -5.59 -13.91
N ALA A 51 -0.50 -6.04 -13.35
CA ALA A 51 -0.49 -7.01 -12.26
C ALA A 51 -1.13 -6.45 -10.99
N ASP A 52 -1.13 -5.13 -10.86
CA ASP A 52 -1.82 -4.40 -9.81
C ASP A 52 -3.28 -4.05 -10.19
N GLY A 53 -3.81 -4.51 -11.34
CA GLY A 53 -5.17 -4.14 -11.76
C GLY A 53 -5.35 -2.66 -12.09
N ALA A 54 -4.26 -2.00 -12.53
CA ALA A 54 -4.31 -0.65 -13.07
C ALA A 54 -5.20 -0.58 -14.31
N GLU A 55 -6.02 0.47 -14.40
CA GLU A 55 -6.82 0.81 -15.57
C GLU A 55 -6.66 2.30 -15.92
N VAL A 56 -6.63 2.62 -17.21
CA VAL A 56 -6.61 4.01 -17.68
C VAL A 56 -7.86 4.74 -17.21
N GLY A 57 -7.68 5.97 -16.73
CA GLY A 57 -8.72 6.81 -16.14
C GLY A 57 -8.88 6.65 -14.63
N GLN A 58 -8.22 5.68 -14.00
CA GLN A 58 -8.24 5.54 -12.54
C GLN A 58 -7.47 6.70 -11.89
N THR A 59 -8.07 7.25 -10.85
CA THR A 59 -7.50 8.34 -10.05
C THR A 59 -6.94 7.78 -8.75
N LEU A 60 -5.69 8.11 -8.45
CA LEU A 60 -4.90 7.56 -7.36
C LEU A 60 -4.45 8.68 -6.41
N GLU A 61 -4.54 8.40 -5.12
CA GLU A 61 -4.08 9.31 -4.08
C GLU A 61 -2.58 9.17 -3.87
N VAL A 62 -1.88 10.31 -3.70
CA VAL A 62 -0.43 10.34 -3.52
C VAL A 62 -0.04 10.83 -2.13
N TYR A 63 0.89 10.12 -1.49
CA TYR A 63 1.33 10.38 -0.13
C TYR A 63 2.84 10.40 0.00
N ARG A 64 3.35 11.41 0.71
CA ARG A 64 4.76 11.48 1.10
C ARG A 64 4.97 10.87 2.48
N VAL A 65 6.03 10.09 2.63
CA VAL A 65 6.48 9.61 3.94
C VAL A 65 7.30 10.72 4.61
N VAL A 66 6.83 11.20 5.76
CA VAL A 66 7.45 12.28 6.52
C VAL A 66 7.93 11.75 7.86
N ARG A 67 9.20 12.01 8.19
CA ARG A 67 9.78 11.63 9.48
C ARG A 67 9.35 12.62 10.56
N HIS A 68 8.97 12.12 11.73
CA HIS A 68 8.75 12.99 12.88
C HIS A 68 10.09 13.62 13.34
N PRO A 69 10.09 14.92 13.67
CA PRO A 69 11.29 15.56 14.21
C PRO A 69 11.61 14.99 15.60
N GLY A 70 12.91 14.91 15.92
CA GLY A 70 13.41 14.52 17.24
C GLY A 70 13.93 13.09 17.37
N PRO A 71 14.45 12.72 18.55
CA PRO A 71 14.97 11.38 18.81
C PRO A 71 13.86 10.33 18.66
N VAL A 72 14.17 9.23 17.98
CA VAL A 72 13.27 8.07 17.96
C VAL A 72 13.20 7.50 19.37
N ALA A 73 12.04 7.62 20.02
CA ALA A 73 11.85 7.06 21.35
C ALA A 73 12.03 5.54 21.27
N SER A 74 13.12 5.02 21.86
CA SER A 74 13.42 3.58 21.91
C SER A 74 12.35 2.78 22.67
N LYS A 75 11.39 3.45 23.32
CA LYS A 75 10.22 2.88 23.98
C LYS A 75 8.91 3.31 23.30
N GLY A 76 8.63 2.69 22.15
CA GLY A 76 7.37 1.97 21.94
C GLY A 76 6.10 2.67 21.45
N ASN A 77 5.91 3.99 21.55
CA ASN A 77 4.55 4.56 21.35
C ASN A 77 4.33 5.55 20.20
N VAL A 78 5.36 5.92 19.43
CA VAL A 78 5.18 6.81 18.27
C VAL A 78 5.96 6.25 17.08
N ALA A 79 5.25 5.96 15.99
CA ALA A 79 5.90 5.58 14.74
C ALA A 79 6.83 6.73 14.29
N PRO A 80 8.06 6.45 13.86
CA PRO A 80 9.01 7.51 13.47
C PRO A 80 8.62 8.25 12.19
N PHE A 81 7.58 7.77 11.48
CA PHE A 81 7.10 8.33 10.23
C PHE A 81 5.58 8.41 10.23
N HIS A 82 5.05 9.39 9.50
CA HIS A 82 3.65 9.44 9.09
C HIS A 82 3.54 9.67 7.58
N ARG A 83 2.34 9.46 7.05
CA ARG A 83 2.02 9.74 5.65
C ARG A 83 1.31 11.07 5.57
N GLN A 84 1.78 11.95 4.71
CA GLN A 84 1.14 13.21 4.37
C GLN A 84 0.59 13.11 2.95
N ARG A 85 -0.71 13.37 2.75
CA ARG A 85 -1.28 13.49 1.40
C ARG A 85 -0.63 14.68 0.69
N VAL A 86 -0.11 14.48 -0.52
CA VAL A 86 0.62 15.51 -1.29
C VAL A 86 0.05 15.77 -2.67
N GLY A 87 -0.90 14.96 -3.13
CA GLY A 87 -1.54 15.18 -4.40
C GLY A 87 -2.39 14.02 -4.87
N GLN A 88 -2.76 14.10 -6.14
CA GLN A 88 -3.56 13.11 -6.85
C GLN A 88 -3.06 13.00 -8.29
N VAL A 89 -3.11 11.79 -8.83
CA VAL A 89 -2.71 11.50 -10.22
C VAL A 89 -3.76 10.64 -10.89
N THR A 90 -3.86 10.71 -12.22
CA THR A 90 -4.74 9.86 -13.02
C THR A 90 -3.91 9.02 -13.99
N ILE A 91 -4.15 7.71 -14.03
CA ILE A 91 -3.53 6.81 -14.99
C ILE A 91 -3.98 7.19 -16.39
N ASP A 92 -3.05 7.55 -17.27
CA ASP A 92 -3.36 7.88 -18.67
C ASP A 92 -2.79 6.83 -19.66
N HIS A 93 -1.79 6.07 -19.24
CA HIS A 93 -1.20 5.00 -20.04
C HIS A 93 -0.60 3.91 -19.15
N ILE A 94 -0.75 2.66 -19.56
CA ILE A 94 -0.17 1.50 -18.87
C ILE A 94 0.94 0.93 -19.75
N TYR A 95 2.19 0.95 -19.24
CA TYR A 95 3.33 0.44 -19.98
C TYR A 95 3.35 -1.09 -19.96
N ASP A 96 3.27 -1.69 -18.77
CA ASP A 96 3.40 -3.14 -18.58
C ASP A 96 2.72 -3.62 -17.28
N ASP A 97 3.13 -4.76 -16.77
CA ASP A 97 2.60 -5.37 -15.56
C ASP A 97 2.93 -4.59 -14.29
N HIS A 98 3.96 -3.74 -14.31
CA HIS A 98 4.49 -3.02 -13.15
C HIS A 98 4.38 -1.51 -13.24
N PHE A 99 4.34 -0.94 -14.45
CA PHE A 99 4.47 0.49 -14.65
C PHE A 99 3.31 1.10 -15.43
N ALA A 100 2.93 2.30 -15.00
CA ALA A 100 1.99 3.16 -15.68
C ALA A 100 2.50 4.61 -15.69
N HIS A 101 2.19 5.32 -16.77
CA HIS A 101 2.30 6.77 -16.82
C HIS A 101 1.03 7.40 -16.23
N VAL A 102 1.23 8.50 -15.52
CA VAL A 102 0.15 9.24 -14.87
C VAL A 102 0.28 10.74 -15.12
N SER A 103 -0.86 11.39 -15.24
CA SER A 103 -0.96 12.84 -15.25
C SER A 103 -1.25 13.35 -13.84
N VAL A 104 -0.57 14.41 -13.42
CA VAL A 104 -0.82 15.04 -12.11
C VAL A 104 -2.08 15.88 -12.20
N THR A 105 -3.07 15.56 -11.37
CA THR A 105 -4.35 16.29 -11.30
C THR A 105 -4.42 17.23 -10.10
N GLU A 106 -3.64 16.96 -9.05
CA GLU A 106 -3.57 17.79 -7.85
C GLU A 106 -2.18 17.75 -7.22
N GLY A 107 -1.72 18.89 -6.70
CA GLY A 107 -0.54 19.00 -5.84
C GLY A 107 0.79 18.97 -6.60
N SER A 108 1.85 18.59 -5.89
CA SER A 108 3.21 18.45 -6.45
C SER A 108 3.83 17.14 -5.99
N PRO A 109 3.38 16.00 -6.55
CA PRO A 109 4.00 14.71 -6.35
C PRO A 109 5.47 14.73 -6.76
N ALA A 110 6.29 13.96 -6.05
CA ALA A 110 7.71 13.80 -6.36
C ALA A 110 8.10 12.32 -6.37
N LYS A 111 9.26 12.05 -6.95
CA LYS A 111 9.89 10.72 -6.90
C LYS A 111 9.95 10.20 -5.46
N ASN A 112 9.65 8.91 -5.30
CA ASN A 112 9.52 8.17 -4.03
C ASN A 112 8.25 8.43 -3.22
N ASP A 113 7.34 9.31 -3.66
CA ASP A 113 6.01 9.37 -3.04
C ASP A 113 5.23 8.07 -3.29
N ILE A 114 4.41 7.67 -2.32
CA ILE A 114 3.56 6.48 -2.36
C ILE A 114 2.30 6.81 -3.14
N VAL A 115 1.90 5.91 -4.03
CA VAL A 115 0.64 5.99 -4.79
C VAL A 115 -0.25 4.84 -4.35
N GLU A 116 -1.52 5.12 -4.05
CA GLU A 116 -2.48 4.09 -3.62
C GLU A 116 -3.56 3.83 -4.66
N LEU A 117 -3.69 2.56 -5.06
CA LEU A 117 -4.76 2.04 -5.91
C LEU A 117 -5.78 1.28 -5.06
N ARG A 118 -7.07 1.58 -5.26
CA ARG A 118 -8.17 0.84 -4.61
C ARG A 118 -8.41 -0.47 -5.35
N LYS A 119 -8.37 -1.61 -4.64
CA LYS A 119 -8.87 -2.87 -5.18
C LYS A 119 -10.41 -2.84 -5.14
N ASN A 120 -11.02 -3.14 -6.28
CA ASN A 120 -12.46 -3.40 -6.38
C ASN A 120 -12.76 -4.87 -6.16
#